data_AF-A0AAV1KEX4-F1
#
_entry.id   AF-A0AAV1KEX4-F1
#
_cell.length_a   1.000
_cell.length_b   1.000
_cell.length_c   1.000
_cell.angle_alpha   90.00
_cell.angle_beta   90.00
_cell.angle_gamma   90.00
#
_symmetry.space_group_name_H-M   'P 1'
#
loop_
_entity.id
_entity.type
_entity.pdbx_description
1 polymer ?
#
loop_
_entity_poly.entity_id
_entity_poly.type
_entity_poly.pdbx_seq_one_letter_code
_entity_poly.pdbx_strand_id
1 'polypeptide(L)'
;MNWFIFSFTILKILVENCFVNCDIESATKSYYNSEIIKKVQKQWENDRKSYENALKLALRDNFGTKEIDGIERINENACKLSNGFYIFDNVVHVILEDMYLKELPHLKTPEVSFPLTYNVLLVDAELSRMIVETKYHLMRNYSEVEFSGTNQDPFKTSPFAFQEVQDKGYLT
;
A
#
# COMPACT_ATOMS: atom_id res chain seq x y z
N MET A 1 -55.25 -14.75 -35.73
CA MET A 1 -53.99 -14.05 -35.38
C MET A 1 -54.13 -13.16 -34.13
N ASN A 2 -54.86 -13.61 -33.08
CA ASN A 2 -55.10 -12.82 -31.85
C ASN A 2 -54.81 -13.59 -30.54
N TRP A 3 -54.58 -14.91 -30.59
CA TRP A 3 -54.27 -15.71 -29.41
C TRP A 3 -52.80 -15.63 -28.97
N PHE A 4 -51.88 -15.53 -29.94
CA PHE A 4 -50.44 -15.42 -29.65
C PHE A 4 -50.08 -14.11 -28.93
N ILE A 5 -50.71 -13.00 -29.33
CA ILE A 5 -50.48 -11.68 -28.73
C ILE A 5 -50.98 -11.68 -27.28
N PHE A 6 -52.19 -12.20 -27.02
CA PHE A 6 -52.73 -12.32 -25.66
C PHE A 6 -51.87 -13.19 -24.74
N SER A 7 -51.31 -14.29 -25.25
CA SER A 7 -50.41 -15.15 -24.45
C SER A 7 -49.10 -14.44 -24.09
N PHE A 8 -48.57 -13.61 -24.99
CA PHE A 8 -47.33 -12.86 -24.76
C PHE A 8 -47.53 -11.71 -23.78
N THR A 9 -48.67 -11.02 -23.81
CA THR A 9 -48.99 -9.97 -22.82
C THR A 9 -49.24 -10.55 -21.44
N ILE A 10 -49.95 -11.68 -21.34
CA ILE A 10 -50.21 -12.33 -20.04
C ILE A 10 -48.90 -12.89 -19.46
N LEU A 11 -48.04 -13.50 -20.28
CA LEU A 11 -46.72 -13.97 -19.85
C LEU A 11 -45.82 -12.81 -19.43
N LYS A 12 -45.84 -11.68 -20.13
CA LYS A 12 -45.05 -10.49 -19.77
C LYS A 12 -45.53 -9.85 -18.46
N ILE A 13 -46.85 -9.77 -18.25
CA ILE A 13 -47.45 -9.28 -16.99
C ILE A 13 -47.16 -10.24 -15.82
N LEU A 14 -47.19 -11.56 -16.05
CA LEU A 14 -46.84 -12.56 -15.03
C LEU A 14 -45.35 -12.55 -14.70
N VAL A 15 -44.48 -12.40 -15.71
CA VAL A 15 -43.02 -12.33 -15.50
C VAL A 15 -42.63 -11.01 -14.85
N GLU A 16 -43.22 -9.87 -15.22
CA GLU A 16 -42.97 -8.57 -14.58
C GLU A 16 -43.54 -8.50 -13.15
N ASN A 17 -44.66 -9.19 -12.84
CA ASN A 17 -45.18 -9.28 -11.47
C ASN A 17 -44.52 -10.36 -10.59
N CYS A 18 -43.90 -11.39 -11.17
CA CYS A 18 -43.14 -12.38 -10.40
C CYS A 18 -41.69 -11.97 -10.13
N PHE A 19 -41.12 -11.04 -10.91
CA PHE A 19 -39.73 -10.59 -10.74
C PHE A 19 -39.55 -9.34 -9.88
N VAL A 20 -40.62 -8.81 -9.27
CA VAL A 20 -40.54 -7.59 -8.45
C VAL A 20 -41.04 -7.86 -7.04
N ASN A 21 -40.07 -7.93 -6.13
CA ASN A 21 -40.09 -7.34 -4.80
C ASN A 21 -41.27 -7.71 -3.87
N CYS A 22 -41.00 -8.53 -2.85
CA CYS A 22 -41.32 -8.05 -1.50
C CYS A 22 -40.55 -8.77 -0.39
N ASP A 23 -40.29 -10.07 -0.43
CA ASP A 23 -39.84 -10.71 0.83
C ASP A 23 -38.39 -10.39 1.22
N ILE A 24 -37.43 -10.49 0.31
CA ILE A 24 -36.01 -10.24 0.67
C ILE A 24 -35.77 -8.75 0.88
N GLU A 25 -36.29 -7.88 0.00
CA GLU A 25 -36.12 -6.43 0.13
C GLU A 25 -36.84 -5.90 1.38
N SER A 26 -38.08 -6.35 1.65
CA SER A 26 -38.81 -5.94 2.84
C SER A 26 -38.21 -6.53 4.12
N ALA A 27 -37.73 -7.79 4.11
CA ALA A 27 -37.06 -8.39 5.26
C ALA A 27 -35.73 -7.70 5.54
N THR A 28 -34.96 -7.37 4.50
CA THR A 28 -33.70 -6.61 4.61
C THR A 28 -33.97 -5.21 5.15
N LYS A 29 -34.98 -4.52 4.61
CA LYS A 29 -35.39 -3.19 5.08
C LYS A 29 -35.93 -3.24 6.50
N SER A 30 -36.68 -4.27 6.88
CA SER A 30 -37.19 -4.50 8.24
C SER A 30 -36.04 -4.75 9.21
N TYR A 31 -35.07 -5.58 8.83
CA TYR A 31 -33.87 -5.86 9.62
C TYR A 31 -33.06 -4.59 9.90
N TYR A 32 -32.69 -3.82 8.87
CA TYR A 32 -31.93 -2.57 9.05
C TYR A 32 -32.73 -1.48 9.77
N ASN A 33 -34.07 -1.53 9.71
CA ASN A 33 -34.94 -0.61 10.44
C ASN A 33 -35.32 -1.06 11.85
N SER A 34 -34.96 -2.28 12.24
CA SER A 34 -35.26 -2.81 13.58
C SER A 34 -34.62 -1.94 14.66
N GLU A 35 -35.30 -1.85 15.81
CA GLU A 35 -34.81 -1.05 16.95
C GLU A 35 -33.45 -1.53 17.45
N ILE A 36 -33.20 -2.84 17.36
CA ILE A 36 -31.94 -3.46 17.75
C ILE A 36 -30.81 -2.95 16.86
N ILE A 37 -30.96 -2.98 15.54
CA ILE A 37 -29.92 -2.53 14.61
C ILE A 37 -29.68 -1.02 14.73
N LYS A 38 -30.75 -0.22 14.89
CA LYS A 38 -30.62 1.23 15.15
C LYS A 38 -29.87 1.52 16.46
N LYS A 39 -30.12 0.73 17.51
CA LYS A 39 -29.41 0.85 18.78
C LYS A 39 -27.93 0.51 18.63
N VAL A 40 -27.60 -0.57 17.91
CA VAL A 40 -26.22 -0.96 17.60
C VAL A 40 -25.52 0.12 16.78
N GLN A 41 -26.14 0.65 15.73
CA GLN A 41 -25.58 1.72 14.91
C GLN A 41 -25.32 3.00 15.74
N LYS A 42 -26.26 3.37 16.61
CA LYS A 42 -26.11 4.55 17.48
C LYS A 42 -24.99 4.36 18.50
N GLN A 43 -24.88 3.17 19.08
CA GLN A 43 -23.80 2.85 20.01
C GLN A 43 -22.46 2.84 19.29
N TRP A 44 -22.41 2.22 18.10
CA TRP A 44 -21.22 2.22 17.25
C TRP A 44 -20.76 3.62 16.91
N GLU A 45 -21.65 4.54 16.50
CA GLU A 45 -21.26 5.91 16.18
C GLU A 45 -20.66 6.67 17.38
N ASN A 46 -21.10 6.36 18.60
CA ASN A 46 -20.52 6.93 19.82
C ASN A 46 -19.13 6.36 20.12
N ASP A 47 -18.95 5.05 19.96
CA ASP A 47 -17.74 4.34 20.39
C ASP A 47 -16.67 4.23 19.30
N ARG A 48 -17.06 4.39 18.02
CA ARG A 48 -16.22 4.19 16.82
C ARG A 48 -14.90 4.93 16.93
N LYS A 49 -14.96 6.23 17.22
CA LYS A 49 -13.76 7.08 17.31
C LYS A 49 -12.80 6.58 18.37
N SER A 50 -13.30 6.07 19.49
CA SER A 50 -12.46 5.51 20.56
C SER A 50 -11.74 4.25 20.11
N TYR A 51 -12.42 3.36 19.39
CA TYR A 51 -11.81 2.16 18.81
C TYR A 51 -10.81 2.48 17.70
N GLU A 52 -11.16 3.37 16.76
CA GLU A 52 -10.27 3.84 15.70
C GLU A 52 -9.02 4.49 16.29
N ASN A 53 -9.16 5.33 17.32
CA ASN A 53 -8.03 5.94 18.02
C ASN A 53 -7.19 4.92 18.77
N ALA A 54 -7.79 3.93 19.43
CA ALA A 54 -7.05 2.88 20.13
C ALA A 54 -6.22 2.04 19.14
N LEU A 55 -6.78 1.68 17.98
CA LEU A 55 -6.07 0.99 16.92
C LEU A 55 -4.96 1.85 16.31
N LYS A 56 -5.22 3.14 16.09
CA LYS A 56 -4.22 4.10 15.62
C LYS A 56 -3.04 4.22 16.59
N LEU A 57 -3.31 4.28 17.89
CA LEU A 57 -2.27 4.30 18.93
C LEU A 57 -1.49 2.98 18.95
N ALA A 58 -2.18 1.83 18.93
CA ALA A 58 -1.53 0.53 18.89
C ALA A 58 -0.63 0.37 17.65
N LEU A 59 -1.05 0.84 16.47
CA LEU A 59 -0.23 0.80 15.26
C LEU A 59 0.99 1.71 15.38
N ARG A 60 0.81 2.92 15.92
CA ARG A 60 1.93 3.85 16.15
C ARG A 60 2.91 3.33 17.19
N ASP A 61 2.44 2.68 18.24
CA ASP A 61 3.30 2.24 19.34
C ASP A 61 4.03 0.93 19.01
N ASN A 62 3.50 0.09 18.11
CA ASN A 62 4.16 -1.15 17.65
C ASN A 62 5.02 -0.98 16.39
N PHE A 63 4.73 0.03 15.55
CA PHE A 63 5.41 0.20 14.26
C PHE A 63 5.89 1.62 14.00
N GLY A 64 5.59 2.58 14.87
CA GLY A 64 5.83 4.02 14.65
C GLY A 64 6.90 4.62 15.57
N THR A 65 7.47 3.88 16.52
CA THR A 65 8.56 4.33 17.39
C THR A 65 9.82 3.52 17.11
N LYS A 66 10.93 4.23 16.87
CA LYS A 66 12.29 3.68 16.67
C LYS A 66 12.76 2.75 17.81
N GLU A 67 12.09 2.81 18.96
CA GLU A 67 12.49 2.15 20.21
C GLU A 67 11.68 0.89 20.55
N ILE A 68 10.54 0.63 19.90
CA ILE A 68 9.61 -0.45 20.30
C ILE A 68 9.26 -1.33 19.10
N ASP A 69 10.28 -1.97 18.51
CA ASP A 69 10.05 -3.17 17.71
C ASP A 69 9.86 -4.34 18.69
N GLY A 70 8.63 -4.54 19.15
CA GLY A 70 8.21 -5.66 20.01
C GLY A 70 8.25 -7.04 19.35
N ILE A 71 8.81 -7.14 18.14
CA ILE A 71 9.24 -8.40 17.57
C ILE A 71 10.76 -8.34 17.58
N GLU A 72 11.35 -8.87 18.65
CA GLU A 72 12.75 -9.26 18.69
C GLU A 72 13.05 -10.09 17.43
N ARG A 73 13.48 -9.43 16.36
CA ARG A 73 14.17 -10.11 15.27
C ARG A 73 15.54 -10.40 15.81
N ILE A 74 15.68 -11.63 16.32
CA ILE A 74 16.90 -12.31 16.78
C ILE A 74 17.89 -12.46 15.61
N ASN A 75 18.26 -11.36 14.97
CA ASN A 75 19.28 -11.31 13.95
C ASN A 75 20.28 -10.25 14.35
N GLU A 76 21.54 -10.64 14.48
CA GLU A 76 22.69 -9.81 14.90
C GLU A 76 22.96 -8.59 14.00
N ASN A 77 22.08 -8.29 13.04
CA ASN A 77 22.21 -7.23 12.06
C ASN A 77 20.84 -6.84 11.46
N ALA A 78 19.89 -6.38 12.28
CA ALA A 78 18.52 -6.06 11.86
C ALA A 78 18.44 -5.09 10.67
N CYS A 79 19.41 -4.18 10.52
CA CYS A 79 19.49 -3.25 9.40
C CYS A 79 20.17 -3.82 8.16
N LYS A 80 20.79 -5.01 8.21
CA LYS A 80 21.52 -5.56 7.06
C LYS A 80 20.55 -6.06 6.01
N LEU A 81 20.69 -5.53 4.79
CA LEU A 81 19.87 -5.93 3.65
C LEU A 81 20.51 -7.07 2.87
N SER A 82 21.79 -6.94 2.55
CA SER A 82 22.53 -7.92 1.75
C SER A 82 24.04 -7.74 1.95
N ASN A 83 24.81 -8.81 1.73
CA ASN A 83 26.28 -8.73 1.65
C ASN A 83 26.73 -8.02 0.37
N GLY A 84 25.91 -8.03 -0.68
CA GLY A 84 26.18 -7.28 -1.89
C GLY A 84 25.10 -7.42 -2.95
N PHE A 85 25.18 -6.57 -3.95
CA PHE A 85 24.25 -6.51 -5.07
C PHE A 85 24.98 -6.02 -6.31
N TYR A 86 24.67 -6.61 -7.46
CA TYR A 86 25.33 -6.29 -8.72
C TYR A 86 24.31 -5.75 -9.71
N ILE A 87 24.63 -4.61 -10.32
CA ILE A 87 23.80 -3.92 -11.31
C ILE A 87 24.62 -3.72 -12.57
N PHE A 88 23.99 -3.92 -13.73
CA PHE A 88 24.59 -3.65 -15.02
C PHE A 88 23.56 -2.99 -15.93
N ASP A 89 23.90 -1.83 -16.49
CA ASP A 89 23.04 -1.04 -17.38
C ASP A 89 23.52 -1.02 -18.84
N ASN A 90 24.39 -1.97 -19.21
CA ASN A 90 25.11 -2.06 -20.49
C ASN A 90 26.33 -1.13 -20.65
N VAL A 91 26.45 -0.07 -19.86
CA VAL A 91 27.56 0.90 -19.94
C VAL A 91 28.41 0.88 -18.66
N VAL A 92 27.75 0.71 -17.52
CA VAL A 92 28.31 0.71 -16.18
C VAL A 92 27.90 -0.56 -15.43
N HIS A 93 28.89 -1.17 -14.81
CA HIS A 93 28.72 -2.20 -13.80
C HIS A 93 28.86 -1.56 -12.42
N VAL A 94 27.91 -1.80 -11.53
CA VAL A 94 27.94 -1.32 -10.14
C VAL A 94 27.89 -2.54 -9.23
N ILE A 95 28.90 -2.69 -8.39
CA ILE A 95 28.92 -3.66 -7.30
C ILE A 95 28.67 -2.88 -6.02
N LEU A 96 27.56 -3.17 -5.35
CA LEU A 96 27.24 -2.70 -4.02
C LEU A 96 27.69 -3.76 -3.03
N GLU A 97 28.39 -3.36 -1.98
CA GLU A 97 28.88 -4.23 -0.92
C GLU A 97 28.39 -3.72 0.43
N ASP A 98 28.16 -4.65 1.36
CA ASP A 98 27.86 -4.30 2.76
C ASP A 98 26.64 -3.36 2.85
N MET A 99 25.48 -3.80 2.34
CA MET A 99 24.28 -2.97 2.26
C MET A 99 23.50 -3.00 3.58
N TYR A 100 23.33 -1.81 4.18
CA TYR A 100 22.59 -1.61 5.42
C TYR A 100 21.51 -0.55 5.26
N LEU A 101 20.43 -0.68 6.02
CA LEU A 101 19.52 0.41 6.27
C LEU A 101 20.10 1.33 7.33
N LYS A 102 20.07 2.64 7.09
CA LYS A 102 20.45 3.64 8.10
C LYS A 102 19.56 3.55 9.35
N GLU A 103 18.29 3.25 9.13
CA GLU A 103 17.28 3.06 10.17
C GLU A 103 16.22 2.09 9.66
N LEU A 104 15.60 1.32 10.56
CA LEU A 104 14.48 0.46 10.21
C LEU A 104 13.27 1.30 9.77
N PRO A 105 12.54 0.83 8.74
CA PRO A 105 11.34 1.53 8.30
C PRO A 105 10.26 1.44 9.37
N HIS A 106 9.59 2.57 9.63
CA HIS A 106 8.51 2.69 10.61
C HIS A 106 7.28 3.32 9.94
N LEU A 107 6.09 3.04 10.46
CA LEU A 107 4.86 3.63 9.98
C LEU A 107 4.74 5.09 10.44
N LYS A 108 4.40 5.97 9.49
CA LYS A 108 4.05 7.36 9.71
C LYS A 108 2.54 7.53 9.59
N THR A 109 2.01 8.29 10.54
CA THR A 109 0.62 8.79 10.52
C THR A 109 -0.43 7.74 10.13
N PRO A 110 -0.52 6.60 10.83
CA PRO A 110 -1.56 5.62 10.52
C PRO A 110 -2.95 6.25 10.70
N GLU A 111 -3.84 5.98 9.76
CA GLU A 111 -5.25 6.32 9.80
C GLU A 111 -6.06 5.03 9.80
N VAL A 112 -7.04 4.96 10.70
CA VAL A 112 -7.92 3.80 10.85
C VAL A 112 -9.34 4.32 10.72
N SER A 113 -10.12 3.69 9.83
CA SER A 113 -11.55 3.96 9.73
C SER A 113 -12.32 2.66 9.63
N PHE A 114 -13.46 2.59 10.30
CA PHE A 114 -14.34 1.43 10.23
C PHE A 114 -15.79 1.85 9.90
N PRO A 115 -16.08 2.08 8.60
CA PRO A 115 -17.42 2.39 8.13
C PRO A 115 -18.33 1.16 8.15
N LEU A 116 -19.44 1.24 8.90
CA LEU A 116 -20.48 0.20 8.93
C LEU A 116 -21.16 -0.02 7.57
N THR A 117 -21.20 1.00 6.71
CA THR A 117 -21.79 0.89 5.37
C THR A 117 -21.12 -0.21 4.54
N TYR A 118 -19.81 -0.41 4.75
CA TYR A 118 -19.03 -1.40 4.04
C TYR A 118 -18.63 -2.58 4.92
N ASN A 119 -18.75 -2.48 6.25
CA ASN A 119 -18.28 -3.48 7.21
C ASN A 119 -16.80 -3.87 6.97
N VAL A 120 -15.97 -2.89 6.59
CA VAL A 120 -14.54 -3.09 6.32
C VAL A 120 -13.73 -2.18 7.23
N LEU A 121 -12.75 -2.76 7.94
CA LEU A 121 -11.71 -2.01 8.61
C LEU A 121 -10.70 -1.52 7.57
N LEU A 122 -10.60 -0.21 7.39
CA LEU A 122 -9.63 0.44 6.52
C LEU A 122 -8.47 0.94 7.38
N VAL A 123 -7.26 0.57 6.99
CA VAL A 123 -6.02 1.07 7.58
C VAL A 123 -5.20 1.68 6.45
N ASP A 124 -4.93 2.96 6.56
CA ASP A 124 -4.02 3.69 5.68
C ASP A 124 -2.80 4.09 6.49
N ALA A 125 -1.60 3.91 5.95
CA ALA A 125 -0.36 4.25 6.63
C ALA A 125 0.75 4.51 5.63
N GLU A 126 1.56 5.53 5.92
CA GLU A 126 2.75 5.82 5.15
C GLU A 126 3.96 5.09 5.74
N LEU A 127 4.88 4.62 4.91
CA LEU A 127 6.14 4.06 5.39
C LEU A 127 7.21 5.16 5.47
N SER A 128 8.07 5.11 6.48
CA SER A 128 9.20 6.02 6.57
C SER A 128 10.18 5.80 5.41
N ARG A 129 10.97 6.85 5.11
CA ARG A 129 11.97 6.80 4.06
C ARG A 129 13.03 5.76 4.42
N MET A 130 13.18 4.76 3.56
CA MET A 130 14.28 3.81 3.64
C MET A 130 15.52 4.44 2.99
N ILE A 131 16.60 4.51 3.76
CA ILE A 131 17.89 5.01 3.30
C ILE A 131 18.87 3.83 3.37
N VAL A 132 19.45 3.48 2.22
CA VAL A 132 20.42 2.39 2.11
C VAL A 132 21.81 2.96 2.11
N GLU A 133 22.61 2.55 3.07
CA GLU A 133 24.03 2.81 3.14
C GLU A 133 24.82 1.61 2.59
N THR A 134 25.73 1.86 1.67
CA THR A 134 26.48 0.79 1.00
C THR A 134 27.81 1.31 0.46
N LYS A 135 28.82 0.45 0.41
CA LYS A 135 30.01 0.72 -0.41
C LYS A 135 29.66 0.38 -1.85
N TYR A 136 30.26 1.09 -2.80
CA TYR A 136 30.11 0.77 -4.21
C TYR A 136 31.45 0.72 -4.93
N HIS A 137 31.54 -0.15 -5.94
CA HIS A 137 32.59 -0.20 -6.93
C HIS A 137 31.97 -0.12 -8.31
N LEU A 138 32.49 0.76 -9.16
CA LEU A 138 32.06 0.94 -10.53
C LEU A 138 33.11 0.35 -11.47
N MET A 139 32.63 -0.32 -12.51
CA MET A 139 33.45 -0.68 -13.66
C MET A 139 32.72 -0.18 -14.90
N ARG A 140 33.34 0.72 -15.65
CA ARG A 140 32.71 1.36 -16.80
C ARG A 140 33.70 1.55 -17.92
N ASN A 141 33.17 1.65 -19.13
CA ASN A 141 33.97 2.01 -20.28
C ASN A 141 34.17 3.54 -20.33
N TYR A 142 35.39 4.02 -20.08
CA TYR A 142 35.69 5.45 -20.10
C TYR A 142 35.53 6.10 -21.49
N SER A 143 35.49 5.32 -22.57
CA SER A 143 35.19 5.88 -23.91
C SER A 143 33.73 6.30 -24.08
N GLU A 144 32.83 5.79 -23.22
CA GLU A 144 31.38 6.06 -23.24
C GLU A 144 30.95 6.94 -22.06
N VAL A 145 31.90 7.43 -21.26
CA VAL A 145 31.64 8.32 -20.12
C VAL A 145 31.19 9.68 -20.64
N GLU A 146 30.05 10.13 -20.13
CA GLU A 146 29.46 11.40 -20.52
C GLU A 146 30.06 12.55 -19.67
N PHE A 147 30.48 13.62 -20.35
CA PHE A 147 30.77 14.89 -19.69
C PHE A 147 29.46 15.58 -19.32
N SER A 148 29.45 16.29 -18.18
CA SER A 148 28.33 17.10 -17.69
C SER A 148 27.80 18.03 -18.79
N GLY A 149 26.72 17.63 -19.47
CA GLY A 149 26.17 18.34 -20.63
C GLY A 149 24.78 18.88 -20.33
N THR A 150 24.54 20.15 -20.66
CA THR A 150 23.26 20.86 -20.47
C THR A 150 22.06 20.28 -21.24
N ASN A 151 22.25 19.23 -22.05
CA ASN A 151 21.22 18.59 -22.89
C ASN A 151 20.97 17.10 -22.58
N GLN A 152 21.39 16.61 -21.41
CA GLN A 152 21.16 15.21 -21.02
C GLN A 152 19.79 15.04 -20.36
N ASP A 153 19.08 13.98 -20.77
CA ASP A 153 17.85 13.53 -20.13
C ASP A 153 18.23 12.70 -18.88
N PRO A 154 18.06 13.23 -17.67
CA PRO A 154 18.50 12.56 -16.43
C PRO A 154 17.72 11.27 -16.14
N PHE A 155 16.64 10.99 -16.89
CA PHE A 155 15.86 9.77 -16.76
C PHE A 155 16.27 8.66 -17.74
N LYS A 156 17.15 8.95 -18.70
CA LYS A 156 17.67 7.96 -19.67
C LYS A 156 19.10 7.53 -19.39
N THR A 157 19.89 8.41 -18.78
CA THR A 157 21.31 8.16 -18.53
C THR A 157 21.53 7.77 -17.06
N SER A 158 22.29 6.70 -16.85
CA SER A 158 22.70 6.26 -15.53
C SER A 158 23.53 7.35 -14.83
N PRO A 159 23.24 7.71 -13.57
CA PRO A 159 24.01 8.72 -12.86
C PRO A 159 25.47 8.28 -12.61
N PHE A 160 25.78 6.99 -12.75
CA PHE A 160 27.14 6.46 -12.62
C PHE A 160 27.97 6.56 -13.92
N ALA A 161 27.36 7.00 -15.02
CA ALA A 161 28.04 7.20 -16.30
C ALA A 161 28.84 8.52 -16.36
N PHE A 162 28.67 9.43 -15.39
CA PHE A 162 29.35 10.73 -15.38
C PHE A 162 30.79 10.66 -14.88
N GLN A 163 31.70 11.39 -15.53
CA GLN A 163 33.13 11.39 -15.19
C GLN A 163 33.43 11.82 -13.75
N GLU A 164 32.59 12.68 -13.19
CA GLU A 164 32.73 13.23 -11.84
C GLU A 164 32.52 12.17 -10.75
N VAL A 165 31.83 11.07 -11.08
CA VAL A 165 31.61 9.96 -10.16
C VAL A 165 32.89 9.13 -10.08
N GLN A 166 33.41 8.92 -8.87
CA GLN A 166 34.59 8.09 -8.65
C GLN A 166 34.25 6.61 -8.79
N ASP A 167 35.23 5.79 -9.19
CA ASP A 167 34.96 4.36 -9.40
C ASP A 167 34.77 3.56 -8.10
N LYS A 168 35.02 4.19 -6.94
CA LYS A 168 34.73 3.60 -5.63
C LYS A 168 34.23 4.69 -4.69
N GLY A 169 33.31 4.35 -3.81
CA GLY A 169 32.84 5.27 -2.80
C GLY A 169 31.84 4.67 -1.83
N TYR A 170 31.21 5.55 -1.07
CA TYR A 170 30.16 5.22 -0.11
C TYR A 170 28.88 5.96 -0.51
N LEU A 171 27.77 5.24 -0.61
CA LEU A 171 26.44 5.79 -0.83
C LEU A 171 25.70 5.83 0.51
N THR A 172 25.05 6.96 0.78
CA THR A 172 24.20 7.22 1.97
C THR A 172 22.96 7.99 1.59
#